data_AF-A0A645EY93-F1
#
_entry.id   AF-A0A645EY93-F1
#
_cell.length_a   1.000
_cell.length_b   1.000
_cell.length_c   1.000
_cell.angle_alpha   90.00
_cell.angle_beta   90.00
_cell.angle_gamma   90.00
#
_symmetry.space_group_name_H-M   'P 1'
#
loop_
_entity.id
_entity.type
_entity.pdbx_description
1 polymer ?
#
loop_
_entity_poly.entity_id
_entity_poly.type
_entity_poly.pdbx_seq_one_letter_code
_entity_poly.pdbx_strand_id
1 'polypeptide(L)'
;MFFGCFQEVDSMYQYQPNALPKHIVFGYFEIGDVIIDPSIIKEYSWHPHAEMTGLANNTIYIAADRLSLNPDLPGAGVLDYRKDRVLTKENHKWYIWDETKFPFLMQEHLCKSTRKYNASDGGIMIADKTGQEFVYNESDELNNWAQHLINA
;
A
#
# COMPACT_ATOMS: atom_id res chain seq x y z
N MET A 1 3.38 -1.38 -2.75
CA MET A 1 1.93 -1.38 -3.04
C MET A 1 1.26 -0.29 -2.21
N PHE A 2 0.26 0.40 -2.75
CA PHE A 2 -0.55 1.39 -2.03
C PHE A 2 -1.92 0.82 -1.71
N PHE A 3 -2.39 1.04 -0.48
CA PHE A 3 -3.73 0.70 -0.04
C PHE A 3 -4.36 1.90 0.69
N GLY A 4 -5.69 1.96 0.71
CA GLY A 4 -6.43 3.04 1.35
C GLY A 4 -7.74 2.54 1.95
N CYS A 5 -8.35 3.36 2.81
CA CYS A 5 -9.66 3.09 3.39
C CYS A 5 -10.76 3.70 2.51
N PHE A 6 -11.55 2.83 1.88
CA PHE A 6 -12.62 3.20 0.97
C PHE A 6 -13.97 2.82 1.57
N GLN A 7 -14.98 3.65 1.33
CA GLN A 7 -16.36 3.39 1.69
C GLN A 7 -17.20 3.26 0.43
N GLU A 8 -18.08 2.26 0.41
CA GLU A 8 -18.96 2.01 -0.73
C GLU A 8 -20.01 3.13 -0.86
N VAL A 9 -20.24 3.56 -2.09
CA VAL A 9 -21.19 4.60 -2.44
C VAL A 9 -22.13 4.12 -3.55
N ASP A 10 -23.33 4.70 -3.60
CA ASP A 10 -24.25 4.53 -4.72
C ASP A 10 -23.83 5.36 -5.94
N SER A 11 -24.62 5.30 -7.02
CA SER A 11 -24.38 6.06 -8.25
C SER A 11 -24.49 7.58 -8.08
N MET A 12 -25.02 8.04 -6.94
CA MET A 12 -25.13 9.45 -6.56
C MET A 12 -24.02 9.86 -5.57
N TYR A 13 -23.03 8.99 -5.35
CA TYR A 13 -21.93 9.15 -4.40
C TYR A 13 -22.39 9.24 -2.92
N GLN A 14 -23.57 8.71 -2.59
CA GLN A 14 -24.03 8.59 -1.21
C GLN A 14 -23.54 7.29 -0.59
N TYR A 15 -23.12 7.34 0.68
CA TYR A 15 -22.68 6.13 1.38
C TYR A 15 -23.78 5.09 1.44
N GLN A 16 -23.43 3.86 1.06
CA GLN A 16 -24.34 2.73 1.16
C GLN A 16 -24.63 2.42 2.64
N PRO A 17 -25.91 2.44 3.07
CA PRO A 17 -26.26 2.08 4.44
C PRO A 17 -25.79 0.66 4.75
N ASN A 18 -25.14 0.48 5.89
CA ASN A 18 -24.57 -0.80 6.37
C ASN A 18 -23.33 -1.32 5.64
N ALA A 19 -22.84 -0.65 4.60
CA ALA A 19 -21.53 -0.97 4.06
C ALA A 19 -20.45 -0.56 5.06
N LEU A 20 -19.57 -1.49 5.44
CA LEU A 20 -18.40 -1.20 6.24
C LEU A 20 -17.26 -0.72 5.34
N PRO A 21 -16.46 0.28 5.77
CA PRO A 21 -15.26 0.67 5.04
C PRO A 21 -14.30 -0.51 4.89
N LYS A 22 -13.47 -0.46 3.86
CA LYS A 22 -12.51 -1.52 3.52
C LYS A 22 -11.16 -0.93 3.18
N HIS A 23 -10.10 -1.62 3.61
CA HIS A 23 -8.77 -1.45 3.06
C HIS A 23 -8.67 -2.15 1.71
N ILE A 24 -8.32 -1.38 0.69
CA ILE A 24 -8.25 -1.86 -0.69
C ILE A 24 -6.92 -1.39 -1.29
N VAL A 25 -6.22 -2.31 -1.94
CA VAL A 25 -5.04 -1.99 -2.76
C VAL A 25 -5.50 -1.23 -4.00
N PHE A 26 -5.01 0.00 -4.18
CA PHE A 26 -5.44 0.89 -5.26
C PHE A 26 -4.30 1.31 -6.19
N GLY A 27 -3.06 0.94 -5.89
CA GLY A 27 -1.93 1.32 -6.73
C GLY A 27 -0.65 0.57 -6.40
N TYR A 28 0.33 0.74 -7.27
CA TYR A 28 1.66 0.18 -7.12
C TYR A 28 2.71 1.19 -7.57
N PHE A 29 3.93 1.01 -7.05
CA PHE A 29 5.09 1.82 -7.33
C PHE A 29 6.33 0.98 -7.04
N GLU A 30 7.17 0.82 -8.05
CA GLU A 30 8.50 0.24 -7.98
C GLU A 30 9.52 1.38 -8.07
N ILE A 31 10.44 1.45 -7.12
CA ILE A 31 11.49 2.47 -7.09
C ILE A 31 12.49 2.16 -8.21
N GLY A 32 12.65 3.09 -9.14
CA GLY A 32 13.70 3.05 -10.17
C GLY A 32 14.91 3.90 -9.82
N ASP A 33 14.68 5.04 -9.15
CA ASP A 33 15.75 5.95 -8.72
C ASP A 33 15.41 6.63 -7.39
N VAL A 34 16.46 7.08 -6.68
CA VAL A 34 16.37 7.72 -5.36
C VAL A 34 17.19 9.00 -5.36
N ILE A 35 16.50 10.13 -5.26
CA ILE A 35 17.12 11.45 -5.25
C ILE A 35 17.18 11.95 -3.81
N ILE A 36 18.41 12.13 -3.31
CA ILE A 36 18.69 12.64 -1.95
C ILE A 36 19.45 13.97 -1.95
N ASP A 37 19.99 14.38 -3.11
CA ASP A 37 20.74 15.64 -3.22
C ASP A 37 19.77 16.83 -3.18
N PRO A 38 19.88 17.73 -2.17
CA PRO A 38 19.00 18.88 -2.04
C PRO A 38 19.06 19.85 -3.23
N SER A 39 20.15 19.88 -3.99
CA SER A 39 20.26 20.71 -5.19
C SER A 39 19.41 20.17 -6.33
N ILE A 40 19.38 18.85 -6.52
CA ILE A 40 18.57 18.17 -7.53
C ILE A 40 17.10 18.17 -7.13
N ILE A 41 16.80 17.92 -5.84
CA ILE A 41 15.42 17.92 -5.32
C ILE A 41 14.68 19.23 -5.64
N LYS A 42 15.37 20.39 -5.62
CA LYS A 42 14.79 21.70 -5.96
C LYS A 42 14.29 21.79 -7.42
N GLU A 43 14.82 20.97 -8.32
CA GLU A 43 14.38 20.92 -9.71
C GLU A 43 12.97 20.29 -9.83
N TYR A 44 12.54 19.53 -8.82
CA TYR A 44 11.21 18.91 -8.74
C TYR A 44 10.19 19.86 -8.10
N SER A 45 10.14 21.13 -8.52
CA SER A 45 9.33 22.20 -7.87
C SER A 45 7.83 21.91 -7.74
N TRP A 46 7.29 20.99 -8.53
CA TRP A 46 5.92 20.48 -8.43
C TRP A 46 5.71 19.50 -7.27
N HIS A 47 6.78 18.99 -6.65
CA HIS A 47 6.75 18.06 -5.54
C HIS A 47 6.72 18.82 -4.20
N PRO A 48 5.82 18.50 -3.26
CA PRO A 48 5.64 19.26 -2.01
C PRO A 48 6.91 19.43 -1.17
N HIS A 49 7.86 18.49 -1.28
CA HIS A 49 9.12 18.51 -0.53
C HIS A 49 10.28 19.21 -1.25
N ALA A 50 10.11 19.65 -2.50
CA ALA A 50 11.18 20.27 -3.28
C ALA A 50 11.60 21.65 -2.76
N GLU A 51 10.66 22.37 -2.15
CA GLU A 51 10.90 23.68 -1.55
C GLU A 51 11.29 23.59 -0.06
N MET A 52 11.25 22.39 0.55
CA MET A 52 11.58 22.20 1.95
C MET A 52 13.10 22.14 2.15
N THR A 53 13.68 23.20 2.70
CA THR A 53 15.11 23.27 3.02
C THR A 53 15.40 22.79 4.44
N GLY A 54 16.51 22.07 4.64
CA GLY A 54 17.02 21.74 5.98
C GLY A 54 16.42 20.50 6.65
N LEU A 55 15.62 19.71 5.93
CA LEU A 55 15.17 18.40 6.41
C LEU A 55 16.31 17.38 6.29
N ALA A 56 16.77 16.83 7.41
CA ALA A 56 17.60 15.64 7.41
C ALA A 56 16.76 14.48 6.87
N ASN A 57 17.16 13.90 5.72
CA ASN A 57 16.48 12.82 5.00
C ASN A 57 15.36 13.26 4.03
N ASN A 58 15.49 14.41 3.36
CA ASN A 58 14.62 14.69 2.21
C ASN A 58 14.97 13.73 1.06
N THR A 59 13.98 12.97 0.60
CA THR A 59 14.15 11.94 -0.43
C THR A 59 12.97 11.99 -1.40
N ILE A 60 13.28 12.00 -2.69
CA ILE A 60 12.29 11.78 -3.75
C ILE A 60 12.55 10.40 -4.34
N TYR A 61 11.53 9.54 -4.32
CA TYR A 61 11.54 8.27 -5.03
C TYR A 61 10.97 8.48 -6.43
N ILE A 62 11.68 8.04 -7.45
CA ILE A 62 11.23 8.05 -8.84
C ILE A 62 10.82 6.64 -9.22
N ALA A 63 9.67 6.52 -9.90
CA ALA A 63 9.19 5.24 -10.38
C ALA A 63 10.16 4.66 -11.41
N ALA A 64 10.31 3.34 -11.44
CA ALA A 64 10.97 2.66 -12.55
C ALA A 64 10.20 2.92 -13.86
N ASP A 65 10.91 2.98 -14.98
CA ASP A 65 10.28 3.14 -16.29
C ASP A 65 9.34 1.97 -16.60
N ARG A 66 9.75 0.76 -16.22
CA ARG A 66 9.03 -0.50 -16.40
C ARG A 66 9.06 -1.31 -15.11
N LEU A 67 7.96 -1.99 -14.82
CA LEU A 67 7.83 -2.84 -13.64
C LEU A 67 8.65 -4.12 -13.83
N SER A 68 9.53 -4.45 -12.88
CA SER A 68 10.33 -5.68 -12.93
C SER A 68 9.47 -6.96 -12.97
N LEU A 69 8.35 -6.96 -12.25
CA LEU A 69 7.38 -8.06 -12.20
C LEU A 69 6.56 -8.19 -13.49
N ASN A 70 6.46 -7.16 -14.31
CA ASN A 70 5.81 -7.20 -15.62
C ASN A 70 6.35 -6.07 -16.52
N PRO A 71 7.35 -6.34 -17.37
CA PRO A 71 8.00 -5.31 -18.19
C PRO A 71 7.09 -4.60 -19.20
N ASP A 72 5.89 -5.13 -19.48
CA ASP A 72 4.91 -4.48 -20.35
C ASP A 72 4.21 -3.29 -19.65
N LEU A 73 4.24 -3.25 -18.31
CA LEU A 73 3.61 -2.22 -17.49
C LEU A 73 4.63 -1.15 -17.04
N PRO A 74 4.18 0.11 -16.81
CA PRO A 74 5.02 1.13 -16.18
C PRO A 74 5.37 0.73 -14.74
N GLY A 75 6.46 1.27 -14.16
CA GLY A 75 6.84 0.97 -12.77
C GLY A 75 5.89 1.52 -11.72
N ALA A 76 4.91 2.35 -12.09
CA ALA A 76 3.86 2.81 -11.20
C ALA A 76 2.50 2.91 -11.92
N GLY A 77 1.42 2.67 -11.18
CA GLY A 77 0.07 2.72 -11.74
C GLY A 77 -1.05 2.66 -10.71
N VAL A 78 -2.25 2.99 -11.16
CA VAL A 78 -3.50 2.90 -10.40
C VAL A 78 -4.22 1.61 -10.78
N LEU A 79 -4.91 1.01 -9.82
CA LEU A 79 -5.60 -0.25 -9.94
C LEU A 79 -7.10 -0.05 -9.70
N ASP A 80 -7.92 -0.54 -10.63
CA ASP A 80 -9.38 -0.56 -10.46
C ASP A 80 -9.82 -1.44 -9.28
N TYR A 81 -11.05 -1.29 -8.84
CA TYR A 81 -11.59 -2.17 -7.81
C TYR A 81 -11.69 -3.63 -8.30
N ARG A 82 -11.10 -4.55 -7.52
CA ARG A 82 -11.32 -6.00 -7.62
C ARG A 82 -11.46 -6.59 -6.22
N LYS A 83 -12.24 -7.67 -6.10
CA LYS A 83 -12.51 -8.31 -4.79
C LYS A 83 -11.25 -8.88 -4.13
N ASP A 84 -10.29 -9.35 -4.92
CA ASP A 84 -9.00 -9.89 -4.45
C ASP A 84 -8.01 -8.81 -4.00
N ARG A 85 -8.24 -7.54 -4.34
CA ARG A 85 -7.50 -6.36 -3.85
C ARG A 85 -8.00 -5.87 -2.49
N VAL A 86 -9.08 -6.46 -1.94
CA VAL A 86 -9.63 -6.11 -0.62
C VAL A 86 -8.85 -6.86 0.47
N LEU A 87 -8.17 -6.10 1.33
CA LEU A 87 -7.39 -6.62 2.45
C LEU A 87 -8.26 -6.95 3.67
N THR A 88 -9.32 -6.17 3.87
CA THR A 88 -10.24 -6.31 5.00
C THR A 88 -10.98 -7.65 4.99
N LYS A 89 -10.99 -8.33 6.15
CA LYS A 89 -11.78 -9.53 6.38
C LYS A 89 -13.28 -9.22 6.30
N GLU A 90 -14.02 -10.05 5.59
CA GLU A 90 -15.44 -9.82 5.32
C GLU A 90 -16.25 -9.72 6.63
N ASN A 91 -17.18 -8.75 6.70
CA ASN A 91 -17.98 -8.42 7.89
C ASN A 91 -17.18 -7.97 9.13
N HIS A 92 -15.90 -7.62 8.97
CA HIS A 92 -15.07 -7.09 10.05
C HIS A 92 -14.78 -5.60 9.82
N LYS A 93 -14.23 -4.94 10.85
CA LYS A 93 -13.80 -3.55 10.74
C LYS A 93 -12.64 -3.44 9.74
N TRP A 94 -12.55 -2.31 9.04
CA TRP A 94 -11.58 -2.08 7.95
C TRP A 94 -10.13 -2.42 8.29
N TYR A 95 -9.73 -2.21 9.54
CA TYR A 95 -8.37 -2.48 10.04
C TYR A 95 -8.11 -3.96 10.38
N ILE A 96 -9.08 -4.86 10.20
CA ILE A 96 -8.92 -6.30 10.40
C ILE A 96 -8.66 -6.94 9.04
N TRP A 97 -7.43 -7.40 8.80
CA TRP A 97 -7.05 -8.05 7.55
C TRP A 97 -7.26 -9.57 7.61
N ASP A 98 -7.56 -10.16 6.45
CA ASP A 98 -7.86 -11.59 6.31
C ASP A 98 -6.58 -12.45 6.29
N GLU A 99 -6.21 -12.98 7.46
CA GLU A 99 -5.01 -13.82 7.64
C GLU A 99 -5.02 -15.09 6.78
N THR A 100 -6.20 -15.61 6.47
CA THR A 100 -6.33 -16.82 5.66
C THR A 100 -6.01 -16.58 4.19
N LYS A 101 -6.21 -15.34 3.72
CA LYS A 101 -5.92 -14.93 2.34
C LYS A 101 -4.52 -14.35 2.19
N PHE A 102 -4.01 -13.69 3.22
CA PHE A 102 -2.75 -12.95 3.14
C PHE A 102 -1.74 -13.36 4.22
N PRO A 103 -1.43 -14.66 4.41
CA PRO A 103 -0.55 -15.14 5.47
C PRO A 103 0.88 -14.54 5.39
N PHE A 104 1.31 -14.11 4.20
CA PHE A 104 2.60 -13.46 3.99
C PHE A 104 2.61 -11.96 4.36
N LEU A 105 1.45 -11.33 4.57
CA LEU A 105 1.35 -9.96 5.10
C LEU A 105 1.28 -9.93 6.63
N MET A 106 1.45 -11.09 7.28
CA MET A 106 1.31 -11.20 8.73
C MET A 106 2.51 -10.59 9.44
N GLN A 107 2.32 -10.24 10.71
CA GLN A 107 3.27 -9.41 11.46
C GLN A 107 4.66 -10.07 11.59
N GLU A 108 4.72 -11.39 11.67
CA GLU A 108 5.95 -12.18 11.69
C GLU A 108 6.84 -11.96 10.46
N HIS A 109 6.28 -11.47 9.36
CA HIS A 109 6.99 -11.18 8.11
C HIS A 109 7.44 -9.71 7.99
N LEU A 110 7.07 -8.83 8.94
CA LEU A 110 7.52 -7.43 8.94
C LEU A 110 9.00 -7.33 9.30
N CYS A 111 9.78 -6.59 8.51
CA CYS A 111 11.21 -6.38 8.75
C CYS A 111 11.49 -5.73 10.12
N LYS A 112 10.60 -4.84 10.56
CA LYS A 112 10.71 -4.08 11.81
C LYS A 112 9.33 -3.81 12.38
N SER A 113 8.83 -4.70 13.24
CA SER A 113 7.68 -4.40 14.08
C SER A 113 8.01 -4.60 15.56
N THR A 114 7.84 -3.55 16.35
CA THR A 114 7.93 -3.61 17.82
C THR A 114 6.56 -3.86 18.48
N ARG A 115 5.47 -3.94 17.69
CA ARG A 115 4.10 -4.10 18.20
C ARG A 115 3.47 -5.41 17.75
N LYS A 116 2.79 -6.08 18.70
CA LYS A 116 1.97 -7.27 18.45
C LYS A 116 0.54 -6.88 18.04
N TYR A 117 0.08 -7.37 16.89
CA TYR A 117 -1.19 -7.02 16.24
C TYR A 117 -2.12 -8.24 16.16
N ASN A 118 -2.43 -8.87 17.29
CA ASN A 118 -3.36 -10.01 17.28
C ASN A 118 -4.80 -9.50 17.48
N ALA A 119 -5.72 -9.79 16.55
CA ALA A 119 -7.14 -9.74 16.86
C ALA A 119 -7.60 -11.08 17.44
N SER A 120 -8.56 -11.06 18.36
CA SER A 120 -9.08 -12.27 19.02
C SER A 120 -9.96 -13.15 18.12
N ASP A 121 -10.22 -12.75 16.88
CA ASP A 121 -11.20 -13.32 15.95
C ASP A 121 -10.60 -13.90 14.64
N GLY A 122 -9.30 -14.26 14.65
CA GLY A 122 -8.62 -14.83 13.48
C GLY A 122 -8.43 -13.81 12.36
N GLY A 123 -8.09 -12.59 12.74
CA GLY A 123 -7.66 -11.54 11.82
C GLY A 123 -6.52 -10.75 12.46
N ILE A 124 -5.84 -9.95 11.66
CA ILE A 124 -4.78 -9.07 12.18
C ILE A 124 -5.33 -7.66 12.33
N MET A 125 -5.19 -7.12 13.54
CA MET A 125 -5.58 -5.74 13.83
C MET A 125 -4.48 -4.79 13.37
N ILE A 126 -4.61 -4.25 12.18
CA ILE A 126 -3.78 -3.16 11.67
C ILE A 126 -4.30 -1.83 12.23
N ALA A 127 -4.29 -1.70 13.56
CA ALA A 127 -4.78 -0.50 14.24
C ALA A 127 -3.61 0.24 14.89
N ASP A 128 -3.06 1.23 14.18
CA ASP A 128 -2.84 2.52 14.80
C ASP A 128 -2.68 3.62 13.74
N LYS A 129 -2.74 4.86 14.22
CA LYS A 129 -2.59 6.11 13.46
C LYS A 129 -1.22 6.27 12.78
N THR A 130 -0.32 5.28 12.91
CA THR A 130 1.03 5.19 12.35
C THR A 130 1.17 4.04 11.34
N GLY A 131 0.19 3.12 11.25
CA GLY A 131 0.18 1.96 10.34
C GLY A 131 -0.23 2.28 8.90
N GLN A 132 0.33 3.34 8.32
CA GLN A 132 0.14 3.69 6.90
C GLN A 132 1.15 2.97 5.99
N GLU A 133 2.28 2.51 6.55
CA GLU A 133 3.36 1.86 5.82
C GLU A 133 3.77 0.56 6.49
N PHE A 134 3.94 -0.48 5.68
CA PHE A 134 4.40 -1.80 6.12
C PHE A 134 5.60 -2.21 5.27
N VAL A 135 6.69 -2.58 5.94
CA VAL A 135 7.92 -3.03 5.28
C VAL A 135 8.09 -4.51 5.54
N TYR A 136 8.01 -5.29 4.46
CA TYR A 136 8.19 -6.74 4.45
C TYR A 136 9.50 -7.09 3.76
N ASN A 137 10.09 -8.21 4.15
CA ASN A 137 11.20 -8.78 3.36
C ASN A 137 10.63 -9.34 2.07
N GLU A 138 11.45 -9.32 1.02
CA GLU A 138 11.09 -9.98 -0.23
C GLU A 138 10.84 -11.48 -0.02
N SER A 139 9.80 -12.00 -0.64
CA SER A 139 9.51 -13.44 -0.73
C SER A 139 8.82 -13.76 -2.05
N ASP A 140 8.93 -15.00 -2.50
CA ASP A 140 8.27 -15.46 -3.73
C ASP A 140 6.74 -15.30 -3.61
N GLU A 141 6.15 -15.57 -2.44
CA GLU A 141 4.72 -15.38 -2.20
C GLU A 141 4.28 -13.93 -2.34
N LEU A 142 5.06 -12.99 -1.77
CA LEU A 142 4.80 -11.55 -1.89
C LEU A 142 4.90 -11.07 -3.33
N ASN A 143 5.94 -11.50 -4.05
CA ASN A 143 6.17 -11.13 -5.45
C ASN A 143 5.05 -11.69 -6.34
N ASN A 144 4.70 -12.96 -6.18
CA ASN A 144 3.60 -13.59 -6.91
C ASN A 144 2.25 -12.92 -6.62
N TRP A 145 1.99 -12.59 -5.36
CA TRP A 145 0.77 -11.87 -4.97
C TRP A 145 0.73 -10.46 -5.58
N ALA A 146 1.81 -9.69 -5.47
CA ALA A 146 1.88 -8.35 -6.06
C ALA A 146 1.68 -8.40 -7.57
N GLN A 147 2.37 -9.33 -8.26
CA GLN A 147 2.21 -9.54 -9.69
C GLN A 147 0.77 -9.93 -10.06
N HIS A 148 0.13 -10.82 -9.30
CA HIS A 148 -1.28 -11.20 -9.52
C HIS A 148 -2.25 -10.03 -9.33
N LEU A 149 -2.02 -9.16 -8.33
CA LEU A 149 -2.85 -7.99 -8.12
C LEU A 149 -2.65 -6.93 -9.20
N ILE A 150 -1.43 -6.79 -9.73
CA ILE A 150 -1.10 -5.79 -10.75
C ILE A 150 -1.61 -6.23 -12.13
N ASN A 151 -1.44 -7.51 -12.47
CA ASN A 151 -1.88 -8.06 -13.74
C ASN A 151 -3.41 -8.18 -13.76
N ALA A 152 -4.02 -7.44 -14.68
CA ALA A 152 -5.46 -7.45 -14.94
C ALA A 152 -5.82 -8.45 -16.04
#